data_AF-A0A6A6JIY3-F1
#
_entry.id   AF-A0A6A6JIY3-F1
#
_cell.length_a   1.000
_cell.length_b   1.000
_cell.length_c   1.000
_cell.angle_alpha   90.00
_cell.angle_beta   90.00
_cell.angle_gamma   90.00
#
_symmetry.space_group_name_H-M   'P 1'
#
loop_
_entity.id
_entity.type
_entity.pdbx_description
1 polymer ?
#
loop_
_entity_poly.entity_id
_entity_poly.type
_entity_poly.pdbx_seq_one_letter_code
_entity_poly.pdbx_strand_id
1 'polypeptide(L)'
;MPVSFAHAHPPQRMAEQHRHEAIEELLHRLDIGLELAGLSGKATFTDVYLPMVRRSHLTGKARTEYNFKIALESLILDQIVDQFEDWLRQENEIVAKWTITSLLGCFLSAKVVRRFDVDMCELIEAMANVYFVDNLRTCAETFTWFSSSAYGLQTMLYNFLRTRDCFCHTFPFPSVEIRFDFPATDSLCIVGEVMWQPPPVYFDDIPSALHAGAEYRITCSLRQLDFEDRLGLPNFPITYIYSVSASEYLPLAWDADKGCFRGIVPTSRDLPVKTTVTASVTSFFPGNVRFEAIARYVLVLDVLPKASPHSD
;
A
#
# COMPACT_ATOMS: atom_id res chain seq x y z
N MET A 1 -37.50 -25.12 60.40
CA MET A 1 -36.18 -24.86 59.76
C MET A 1 -36.44 -24.49 58.31
N PRO A 2 -35.99 -23.33 57.80
CA PRO A 2 -36.22 -22.96 56.41
C PRO A 2 -35.20 -23.66 55.52
N VAL A 3 -35.70 -24.31 54.46
CA VAL A 3 -34.89 -24.96 53.43
C VAL A 3 -34.39 -23.87 52.49
N SER A 4 -33.09 -23.56 52.57
CA SER A 4 -32.43 -22.66 51.63
C SER A 4 -32.23 -23.41 50.30
N PHE A 5 -32.99 -23.03 49.28
CA PHE A 5 -32.72 -23.45 47.91
C PHE A 5 -31.61 -22.57 47.36
N ALA A 6 -30.38 -23.10 47.34
CA ALA A 6 -29.28 -22.51 46.61
C ALA A 6 -29.62 -22.60 45.11
N HIS A 7 -30.03 -21.48 44.52
CA HIS A 7 -30.16 -21.38 43.08
C HIS A 7 -28.78 -21.51 42.45
N ALA A 8 -28.54 -22.65 41.80
CA ALA A 8 -27.34 -22.87 41.00
C ALA A 8 -27.38 -21.89 39.82
N HIS A 9 -26.54 -20.86 39.86
CA HIS A 9 -26.32 -20.03 38.68
C HIS A 9 -25.68 -20.91 37.59
N PRO A 10 -26.14 -20.82 36.33
CA PRO A 10 -25.49 -21.52 35.24
C PRO A 10 -23.99 -21.14 35.21
N PRO A 11 -23.11 -22.09 34.88
CA PRO A 11 -21.67 -21.83 34.86
C PRO A 11 -21.37 -20.70 33.87
N GLN A 12 -20.66 -19.65 34.33
CA GLN A 12 -20.32 -18.45 33.54
C GLN A 12 -19.76 -18.78 32.13
N ARG A 13 -19.00 -19.88 32.02
CA ARG A 13 -18.43 -20.35 30.74
C ARG A 13 -19.48 -20.65 29.66
N MET A 14 -20.67 -21.14 30.01
CA MET A 14 -21.72 -21.40 29.02
C MET A 14 -22.37 -20.12 28.51
N ALA A 15 -22.46 -19.08 29.36
CA ALA A 15 -23.01 -17.79 28.95
C ALA A 15 -22.06 -17.02 28.03
N GLU A 16 -20.74 -17.11 28.26
CA GLU A 16 -19.72 -16.52 27.39
C GLU A 16 -19.70 -17.18 26.01
N GLN A 17 -19.79 -18.52 25.95
CA GLN A 17 -19.78 -19.25 24.67
C GLN A 17 -21.01 -18.94 23.80
N HIS A 18 -22.21 -18.92 24.38
CA HIS A 18 -23.42 -18.53 23.64
C HIS A 18 -23.41 -17.08 23.16
N ARG A 19 -22.73 -16.19 23.89
CA ARG A 19 -22.56 -14.80 23.47
C ARG A 19 -21.65 -14.69 22.25
N HIS A 20 -20.56 -15.47 22.19
CA HIS A 20 -19.66 -15.47 21.04
C HIS A 20 -20.37 -15.98 19.78
N GLU A 21 -21.04 -17.12 19.88
CA GLU A 21 -21.83 -17.69 18.77
C GLU A 21 -22.87 -16.69 18.25
N ALA A 22 -23.48 -15.89 19.14
CA ALA A 22 -24.44 -14.86 18.77
C ALA A 22 -23.82 -13.64 18.04
N ILE A 23 -22.57 -13.26 18.35
CA ILE A 23 -21.89 -12.14 17.67
C ILE A 23 -21.46 -12.57 16.27
N GLU A 24 -20.83 -13.74 16.13
CA GLU A 24 -20.40 -14.29 14.84
C GLU A 24 -21.59 -14.44 13.88
N GLU A 25 -22.71 -15.05 14.34
CA GLU A 25 -23.91 -15.21 13.53
C GLU A 25 -24.48 -13.85 13.09
N LEU A 26 -24.40 -12.85 13.96
CA LEU A 26 -24.91 -11.53 13.65
C LEU A 26 -24.05 -10.84 12.60
N LEU A 27 -22.73 -10.86 12.75
CA LEU A 27 -21.78 -10.30 11.77
C LEU A 27 -21.93 -10.98 10.40
N HIS A 28 -22.06 -12.31 10.37
CA HIS A 28 -22.28 -13.07 9.13
C HIS A 28 -23.60 -12.72 8.43
N ARG A 29 -24.58 -12.20 9.16
CA ARG A 29 -25.89 -11.79 8.61
C ARG A 29 -25.93 -10.33 8.18
N LEU A 30 -24.90 -9.55 8.49
CA LEU A 30 -24.77 -8.18 8.01
C LEU A 30 -24.15 -8.23 6.61
N ASP A 31 -24.87 -7.68 5.64
CA ASP A 31 -24.35 -7.46 4.30
C ASP A 31 -23.42 -6.22 4.35
N ILE A 32 -22.22 -6.42 4.86
CA ILE A 32 -21.21 -5.37 4.97
C ILE A 32 -20.44 -5.33 3.65
N GLY A 33 -20.63 -4.24 2.91
CA GLY A 33 -19.83 -3.94 1.73
C GLY A 33 -18.57 -3.18 2.12
N LEU A 34 -17.46 -3.42 1.42
CA LEU A 34 -16.28 -2.56 1.43
C LEU A 34 -16.03 -2.06 0.01
N GLU A 35 -15.92 -0.74 -0.14
CA GLU A 35 -15.47 -0.11 -1.36
C GLU A 35 -14.13 0.59 -1.13
N LEU A 36 -13.08 0.09 -1.77
CA LEU A 36 -11.77 0.72 -1.80
C LEU A 36 -11.67 1.73 -2.93
N ALA A 37 -11.48 2.99 -2.54
CA ALA A 37 -11.15 4.10 -3.41
C ALA A 37 -9.63 4.28 -3.52
N GLY A 38 -9.21 5.09 -4.50
CA GLY A 38 -7.80 5.44 -4.68
C GLY A 38 -6.97 4.42 -5.46
N LEU A 39 -7.32 3.13 -5.52
CA LEU A 39 -6.53 2.07 -6.19
C LEU A 39 -6.23 2.30 -7.70
N SER A 40 -6.99 3.17 -8.38
CA SER A 40 -6.85 3.44 -9.82
C SER A 40 -5.83 4.52 -10.19
N GLY A 41 -5.18 5.17 -9.23
CA GLY A 41 -4.05 6.10 -9.49
C GLY A 41 -4.45 7.51 -9.88
N LYS A 42 -5.72 7.88 -9.69
CA LYS A 42 -6.20 9.25 -9.82
C LYS A 42 -6.32 9.91 -8.44
N ALA A 43 -5.20 10.06 -7.75
CA ALA A 43 -5.16 10.84 -6.51
C ALA A 43 -4.90 12.32 -6.84
N THR A 44 -5.67 13.22 -6.24
CA THR A 44 -5.38 14.67 -6.25
C THR A 44 -4.85 15.05 -4.87
N PHE A 45 -3.52 14.97 -4.69
CA PHE A 45 -2.88 15.55 -3.51
C PHE A 45 -2.13 16.82 -3.89
N THR A 46 -2.33 17.86 -3.07
CA THR A 46 -1.55 19.09 -3.13
C THR A 46 -0.19 18.80 -2.49
N ASP A 47 0.86 19.18 -3.20
CA ASP A 47 2.28 19.08 -2.83
C ASP A 47 2.91 17.67 -2.89
N VAL A 48 3.27 17.30 -4.13
CA VAL A 48 4.25 16.25 -4.50
C VAL A 48 3.80 14.81 -4.28
N TYR A 49 2.80 14.35 -5.04
CA TYR A 49 2.73 12.97 -5.53
C TYR A 49 1.68 12.85 -6.66
N LEU A 50 2.12 12.53 -7.88
CA LEU A 50 1.24 12.05 -8.95
C LEU A 50 1.96 10.90 -9.64
N PRO A 51 1.67 9.64 -9.29
CA PRO A 51 2.16 8.50 -10.03
C PRO A 51 1.41 8.52 -11.36
N MET A 52 2.01 9.14 -12.38
CA MET A 52 1.50 9.03 -13.73
C MET A 52 1.87 7.65 -14.25
N VAL A 53 1.07 6.64 -13.90
CA VAL A 53 1.30 5.28 -14.40
C VAL A 53 0.87 5.25 -15.87
N ARG A 54 1.84 5.43 -16.77
CA ARG A 54 1.63 5.28 -18.22
C ARG A 54 1.49 3.80 -18.53
N ARG A 55 0.26 3.31 -18.48
CA ARG A 55 -0.08 1.92 -18.82
C ARG A 55 -0.50 1.86 -20.28
N SER A 56 -0.03 0.85 -21.03
CA SER A 56 -0.41 0.67 -22.44
C SER A 56 -1.93 0.50 -22.59
N HIS A 57 -2.49 0.93 -23.73
CA HIS A 57 -3.92 0.86 -24.07
C HIS A 57 -4.40 -0.58 -24.37
N LEU A 58 -4.09 -1.53 -23.50
CA LEU A 58 -4.49 -2.93 -23.67
C LEU A 58 -5.83 -3.18 -22.98
N THR A 59 -6.76 -3.78 -23.73
CA THR A 59 -8.14 -4.11 -23.35
C THR A 59 -8.29 -5.12 -22.21
N GLY A 60 -7.18 -5.58 -21.60
CA GLY A 60 -7.21 -6.44 -20.42
C GLY A 60 -6.99 -5.73 -19.08
N LYS A 61 -6.40 -4.54 -19.07
CA LYS A 61 -5.96 -3.87 -17.84
C LYS A 61 -7.09 -3.68 -16.80
N ALA A 62 -8.27 -3.27 -17.25
CA ALA A 62 -9.39 -2.98 -16.36
C ALA A 62 -9.85 -4.21 -15.56
N ARG A 63 -9.71 -5.42 -16.12
CA ARG A 63 -10.17 -6.64 -15.46
C ARG A 63 -9.19 -7.13 -14.39
N THR A 64 -7.88 -7.13 -14.66
CA THR A 64 -6.90 -7.50 -13.62
C THR A 64 -6.94 -6.51 -12.46
N GLU A 65 -7.17 -5.22 -12.74
CA GLU A 65 -7.39 -4.20 -11.71
C GLU A 65 -8.68 -4.44 -10.91
N TYR A 66 -9.76 -4.84 -11.58
CA TYR A 66 -11.00 -5.24 -10.94
C TYR A 66 -10.81 -6.46 -10.03
N ASN A 67 -10.19 -7.53 -10.53
CA ASN A 67 -9.92 -8.74 -9.75
C ASN A 67 -9.05 -8.44 -8.53
N PHE A 68 -8.05 -7.56 -8.68
CA PHE A 68 -7.23 -7.09 -7.57
C PHE A 68 -8.06 -6.35 -6.53
N LYS A 69 -8.90 -5.40 -6.97
CA LYS A 69 -9.78 -4.63 -6.07
C LYS A 69 -10.69 -5.56 -5.27
N ILE A 70 -11.41 -6.47 -5.94
CA ILE A 70 -12.35 -7.40 -5.29
C ILE A 70 -11.62 -8.32 -4.31
N ALA A 71 -10.49 -8.90 -4.71
CA ALA A 71 -9.73 -9.79 -3.85
C ALA A 71 -9.19 -9.06 -2.61
N LEU A 72 -8.65 -7.85 -2.79
CA LEU A 72 -8.17 -7.03 -1.67
C LEU A 72 -9.32 -6.60 -0.76
N GLU A 73 -10.46 -6.18 -1.31
CA GLU A 73 -11.65 -5.82 -0.53
C GLU A 73 -12.12 -6.96 0.36
N SER A 74 -12.16 -8.19 -0.16
CA SER A 74 -12.52 -9.37 0.63
C SER A 74 -11.58 -9.56 1.83
N LEU A 75 -10.26 -9.58 1.58
CA LEU A 75 -9.27 -9.80 2.65
C LEU A 75 -9.30 -8.72 3.74
N ILE A 76 -9.53 -7.46 3.33
CA ILE A 76 -9.60 -6.35 4.28
C ILE A 76 -10.91 -6.40 5.06
N LEU A 77 -12.02 -6.75 4.41
CA LEU A 77 -13.30 -6.89 5.09
C LEU A 77 -13.23 -7.98 6.17
N ASP A 78 -12.65 -9.14 5.86
CA ASP A 78 -12.46 -10.23 6.81
C ASP A 78 -11.68 -9.75 8.05
N GLN A 79 -10.56 -9.03 7.84
CA GLN A 79 -9.79 -8.44 8.94
C GLN A 79 -10.55 -7.37 9.72
N ILE A 80 -11.39 -6.55 9.07
CA ILE A 80 -12.24 -5.57 9.77
C ILE A 80 -13.22 -6.29 10.67
N VAL A 81 -13.86 -7.35 10.18
CA VAL A 81 -14.83 -8.15 10.93
C VAL A 81 -14.15 -8.79 12.14
N ASP A 82 -12.99 -9.41 11.97
CA ASP A 82 -12.22 -10.04 13.06
C ASP A 82 -11.83 -9.00 14.13
N GLN A 83 -11.23 -7.88 13.72
CA GLN A 83 -10.82 -6.83 14.66
C GLN A 83 -12.02 -6.19 15.37
N PHE A 84 -13.14 -6.05 14.68
CA PHE A 84 -14.37 -5.51 15.26
C PHE A 84 -14.99 -6.48 16.26
N GLU A 85 -15.00 -7.77 15.96
CA GLU A 85 -15.45 -8.80 16.88
C GLU A 85 -14.61 -8.80 18.17
N ASP A 86 -13.29 -8.78 18.04
CA ASP A 86 -12.39 -8.72 19.19
C ASP A 86 -12.60 -7.45 20.03
N TRP A 87 -12.87 -6.32 19.39
CA TRP A 87 -13.25 -5.09 20.07
C TRP A 87 -14.57 -5.24 20.85
N LEU A 88 -15.62 -5.82 20.23
CA LEU A 88 -16.90 -6.08 20.91
C LEU A 88 -16.77 -7.04 22.10
N ARG A 89 -15.86 -8.02 22.01
CA ARG A 89 -15.55 -8.94 23.12
C ARG A 89 -14.94 -8.18 24.31
N GLN A 90 -14.07 -7.19 24.05
CA GLN A 90 -13.40 -6.41 25.09
C GLN A 90 -14.34 -5.44 25.82
N GLU A 91 -15.30 -4.82 25.12
CA GLU A 91 -16.25 -3.88 25.72
C GLU A 91 -17.23 -4.55 26.71
N ASN A 92 -17.33 -5.88 26.71
CA ASN A 92 -18.14 -6.68 27.64
C ASN A 92 -19.65 -6.31 27.73
N GLU A 93 -20.16 -5.48 26.82
CA GLU A 93 -21.59 -5.10 26.78
C GLU A 93 -22.43 -6.07 25.94
N ILE A 94 -23.68 -6.33 26.36
CA ILE A 94 -24.64 -7.09 25.56
C ILE A 94 -25.04 -6.23 24.37
N VAL A 95 -24.58 -6.62 23.18
CA VAL A 95 -24.80 -5.84 21.97
C VAL A 95 -26.15 -6.19 21.37
N ALA A 96 -27.03 -5.20 21.26
CA ALA A 96 -28.29 -5.39 20.54
C ALA A 96 -28.05 -5.31 19.03
N LYS A 97 -28.80 -6.10 18.24
CA LYS A 97 -28.64 -6.12 16.77
C LYS A 97 -28.70 -4.75 16.11
N TRP A 98 -29.58 -3.87 16.60
CA TRP A 98 -29.79 -2.55 16.04
C TRP A 98 -28.66 -1.55 16.39
N THR A 99 -27.80 -1.83 17.37
CA THR A 99 -26.66 -0.96 17.71
C THR A 99 -25.41 -1.29 16.90
N ILE A 100 -25.34 -2.45 16.24
CA ILE A 100 -24.09 -2.94 15.63
C ILE A 100 -23.58 -2.03 14.51
N THR A 101 -24.45 -1.52 13.66
CA THR A 101 -24.05 -0.55 12.63
C THR A 101 -23.47 0.71 13.24
N SER A 102 -24.06 1.22 14.33
CA SER A 102 -23.54 2.40 15.04
C SER A 102 -22.19 2.11 15.69
N LEU A 103 -22.03 0.93 16.29
CA LEU A 103 -20.79 0.50 16.93
C LEU A 103 -19.67 0.29 15.92
N LEU A 104 -19.97 -0.33 14.77
CA LEU A 104 -19.04 -0.47 13.66
C LEU A 104 -18.65 0.91 13.11
N GLY A 105 -19.63 1.81 12.96
CA GLY A 105 -19.40 3.20 12.64
C GLY A 105 -18.44 3.87 13.63
N CYS A 106 -18.69 3.77 14.94
CA CYS A 106 -17.81 4.31 15.98
C CYS A 106 -16.40 3.71 15.94
N PHE A 107 -16.30 2.40 15.76
CA PHE A 107 -15.03 1.70 15.58
C PHE A 107 -14.25 2.29 14.41
N LEU A 108 -14.84 2.39 13.22
CA LEU A 108 -14.17 2.87 12.01
C LEU A 108 -13.95 4.41 11.98
N SER A 109 -14.80 5.20 12.64
CA SER A 109 -14.86 6.66 12.55
C SER A 109 -13.74 7.41 13.28
N ALA A 110 -12.73 6.73 13.81
CA ALA A 110 -11.64 7.37 14.54
C ALA A 110 -10.81 8.38 13.72
N LYS A 111 -11.05 8.53 12.39
CA LYS A 111 -10.23 9.30 11.44
C LYS A 111 -8.75 8.91 11.45
N VAL A 112 -8.44 7.76 12.04
CA VAL A 112 -7.10 7.19 12.09
C VAL A 112 -6.92 6.34 10.85
N VAL A 113 -5.78 6.51 10.18
CA VAL A 113 -5.35 5.58 9.13
C VAL A 113 -5.10 4.23 9.79
N ARG A 114 -5.84 3.22 9.36
CA ARG A 114 -5.70 1.85 9.84
C ARG A 114 -4.78 1.09 8.90
N ARG A 115 -3.99 0.19 9.47
CA ARG A 115 -3.08 -0.69 8.74
C ARG A 115 -3.61 -2.11 8.79
N PHE A 116 -3.62 -2.76 7.63
CA PHE A 116 -4.03 -4.15 7.48
C PHE A 116 -2.90 -4.92 6.81
N ASP A 117 -2.48 -6.01 7.43
CA ASP A 117 -1.46 -6.88 6.87
C ASP A 117 -2.08 -7.68 5.71
N VAL A 118 -1.32 -7.91 4.65
CA VAL A 118 -1.78 -8.62 3.46
C VAL A 118 -0.92 -9.84 3.24
N ASP A 119 -1.52 -11.02 3.39
CA ASP A 119 -0.89 -12.26 2.95
C ASP A 119 -0.91 -12.30 1.41
N MET A 120 0.27 -12.23 0.81
CA MET A 120 0.41 -12.21 -0.64
C MET A 120 0.00 -13.53 -1.28
N CYS A 121 0.15 -14.67 -0.58
CA CYS A 121 -0.28 -15.97 -1.08
C CYS A 121 -1.80 -16.00 -1.21
N GLU A 122 -2.47 -15.58 -0.14
CA GLU A 122 -3.94 -15.52 -0.06
C GLU A 122 -4.51 -14.55 -1.08
N LEU A 123 -3.89 -13.37 -1.24
CA LEU A 123 -4.30 -12.39 -2.26
C LEU A 123 -4.13 -12.93 -3.68
N ILE A 124 -3.01 -13.60 -3.99
CA ILE A 124 -2.79 -14.22 -5.30
C ILE A 124 -3.84 -15.31 -5.56
N GLU A 125 -4.12 -16.15 -4.57
CA GLU A 125 -5.12 -17.21 -4.67
C GLU A 125 -6.53 -16.64 -4.86
N ALA A 126 -6.93 -15.65 -4.07
CA ALA A 126 -8.20 -14.94 -4.20
C ALA A 126 -8.34 -14.30 -5.58
N MET A 127 -7.31 -13.61 -6.08
CA MET A 127 -7.30 -13.04 -7.43
C MET A 127 -7.41 -14.13 -8.53
N ALA A 128 -6.73 -15.26 -8.35
CA ALA A 128 -6.81 -16.39 -9.27
C ALA A 128 -8.22 -17.00 -9.28
N ASN A 129 -8.85 -17.16 -8.12
CA ASN A 129 -10.21 -17.65 -7.99
C ASN A 129 -11.21 -16.73 -8.69
N VAL A 130 -11.13 -15.41 -8.47
CA VAL A 130 -11.95 -14.43 -9.21
C VAL A 130 -11.71 -14.54 -10.72
N TYR A 131 -10.44 -14.69 -11.14
CA TYR A 131 -10.09 -14.86 -12.55
C TYR A 131 -10.73 -16.10 -13.17
N PHE A 132 -10.73 -17.26 -12.48
CA PHE A 132 -11.36 -18.48 -12.98
C PHE A 132 -12.88 -18.38 -13.01
N VAL A 133 -13.50 -17.90 -11.92
CA VAL A 133 -14.96 -17.74 -11.82
C VAL A 133 -15.49 -16.83 -12.92
N ASP A 134 -14.81 -15.71 -13.18
CA ASP A 134 -15.23 -14.77 -14.21
C ASP A 134 -14.89 -15.26 -15.63
N ASN A 135 -13.76 -15.95 -15.85
CA ASN A 135 -13.41 -16.45 -17.18
C ASN A 135 -14.30 -17.59 -17.66
N LEU A 136 -14.86 -18.39 -16.74
CA LEU A 136 -15.92 -19.34 -17.09
C LEU A 136 -17.15 -18.65 -17.68
N ARG A 137 -17.31 -17.32 -17.47
CA ARG A 137 -18.48 -16.55 -17.90
C ARG A 137 -18.26 -15.65 -19.11
N THR A 138 -17.05 -15.16 -19.39
CA THR A 138 -16.87 -13.98 -20.28
C THR A 138 -15.73 -14.02 -21.32
N CYS A 139 -15.48 -15.17 -21.95
CA CYS A 139 -14.59 -15.34 -23.13
C CYS A 139 -13.07 -15.36 -22.85
N ALA A 140 -12.42 -16.41 -23.37
CA ALA A 140 -11.00 -16.74 -23.29
C ALA A 140 -10.07 -15.86 -24.15
N GLU A 141 -10.59 -14.84 -24.85
CA GLU A 141 -9.90 -14.23 -25.99
C GLU A 141 -9.17 -12.92 -25.71
N THR A 142 -9.42 -12.25 -24.57
CA THR A 142 -8.95 -10.86 -24.37
C THR A 142 -7.59 -10.71 -23.67
N PHE A 143 -6.96 -11.81 -23.23
CA PHE A 143 -5.87 -11.76 -22.26
C PHE A 143 -4.64 -12.58 -22.64
N THR A 144 -4.35 -12.71 -23.93
CA THR A 144 -3.29 -13.62 -24.40
C THR A 144 -1.99 -13.42 -23.65
N TRP A 145 -1.48 -12.19 -23.47
CA TRP A 145 -0.22 -11.98 -22.74
C TRP A 145 -0.26 -12.39 -21.25
N PHE A 146 -1.42 -12.34 -20.59
CA PHE A 146 -1.60 -12.70 -19.18
C PHE A 146 -1.76 -14.21 -18.99
N SER A 147 -2.52 -14.86 -19.88
CA SER A 147 -2.81 -16.30 -19.83
C SER A 147 -1.81 -17.17 -20.59
N SER A 148 -1.11 -16.62 -21.59
CA SER A 148 -0.12 -17.35 -22.40
C SER A 148 1.29 -17.30 -21.84
N SER A 149 1.49 -16.70 -20.67
CA SER A 149 2.81 -16.65 -20.07
C SER A 149 3.29 -18.08 -19.76
N ALA A 150 4.53 -18.39 -20.18
CA ALA A 150 5.17 -19.67 -19.85
C ALA A 150 5.37 -19.88 -18.34
N TYR A 151 5.19 -18.82 -17.54
CA TYR A 151 5.43 -18.79 -16.10
C TYR A 151 4.18 -19.11 -15.27
N GLY A 152 3.01 -19.22 -15.89
CA GLY A 152 1.74 -19.50 -15.21
C GLY A 152 1.07 -18.28 -14.55
N LEU A 153 -0.20 -18.46 -14.18
CA LEU A 153 -1.07 -17.38 -13.67
C LEU A 153 -0.57 -16.78 -12.35
N GLN A 154 -0.14 -17.61 -11.40
CA GLN A 154 0.34 -17.13 -10.10
C GLN A 154 1.55 -16.21 -10.23
N THR A 155 2.53 -16.56 -11.06
CA THR A 155 3.70 -15.71 -11.35
C THR A 155 3.29 -14.37 -11.97
N MET A 156 2.29 -14.38 -12.86
CA MET A 156 1.77 -13.15 -13.48
C MET A 156 1.06 -12.26 -12.46
N LEU A 157 0.23 -12.84 -11.61
CA LEU A 157 -0.47 -12.12 -10.53
C LEU A 157 0.53 -11.57 -9.51
N TYR A 158 1.50 -12.37 -9.09
CA TYR A 158 2.59 -11.97 -8.22
C TYR A 158 3.34 -10.74 -8.76
N ASN A 159 3.84 -10.83 -10.00
CA ASN A 159 4.54 -9.71 -10.61
C ASN A 159 3.62 -8.50 -10.86
N PHE A 160 2.34 -8.72 -11.15
CA PHE A 160 1.35 -7.63 -11.22
C PHE A 160 1.20 -6.92 -9.88
N LEU A 161 1.11 -7.65 -8.77
CA LEU A 161 1.00 -7.09 -7.43
C LEU A 161 2.23 -6.26 -7.04
N ARG A 162 3.44 -6.67 -7.46
CA ARG A 162 4.67 -5.88 -7.28
C ARG A 162 4.64 -4.51 -7.98
N THR A 163 3.73 -4.30 -8.93
CA THR A 163 3.53 -2.99 -9.59
C THR A 163 2.48 -2.11 -8.88
N ARG A 164 1.91 -2.56 -7.76
CA ARG A 164 0.91 -1.81 -7.02
C ARG A 164 1.60 -0.96 -5.96
N ASP A 165 1.37 0.34 -6.05
CA ASP A 165 1.93 1.35 -5.15
C ASP A 165 1.16 1.47 -3.83
N CYS A 166 0.17 0.63 -3.54
CA CYS A 166 -0.62 0.71 -2.30
C CYS A 166 -0.02 -0.07 -1.11
N PHE A 167 0.99 -0.90 -1.37
CA PHE A 167 1.59 -1.74 -0.33
C PHE A 167 2.68 -0.97 0.42
N CYS A 168 2.56 -0.94 1.74
CA CYS A 168 3.61 -0.52 2.67
C CYS A 168 4.50 -1.73 2.97
N HIS A 169 5.81 -1.51 3.06
CA HIS A 169 6.78 -2.56 3.35
C HIS A 169 7.02 -2.65 4.85
N THR A 170 6.16 -3.41 5.51
CA THR A 170 6.28 -3.76 6.92
C THR A 170 6.74 -5.20 7.06
N PHE A 171 7.43 -5.50 8.15
CA PHE A 171 7.73 -6.88 8.52
C PHE A 171 6.64 -7.36 9.51
N PRO A 172 6.13 -8.60 9.39
CA PRO A 172 6.55 -9.68 8.50
C PRO A 172 5.81 -9.78 7.16
N PHE A 173 4.78 -8.96 6.91
CA PHE A 173 3.95 -8.97 5.71
C PHE A 173 3.80 -7.55 5.16
N PRO A 174 3.62 -7.37 3.83
CA PRO A 174 3.20 -6.08 3.31
C PRO A 174 1.86 -5.70 3.92
N SER A 175 1.62 -4.41 4.06
CA SER A 175 0.36 -3.91 4.61
C SER A 175 -0.26 -2.86 3.70
N VAL A 176 -1.57 -2.66 3.79
CA VAL A 176 -2.23 -1.50 3.19
C VAL A 176 -2.69 -0.55 4.28
N GLU A 177 -2.54 0.75 4.01
CA GLU A 177 -3.02 1.80 4.89
C GLU A 177 -4.31 2.38 4.33
N ILE A 178 -5.37 2.34 5.13
CA ILE A 178 -6.72 2.70 4.71
C ILE A 178 -7.29 3.73 5.68
N ARG A 179 -7.75 4.85 5.12
CA ARG A 179 -8.57 5.82 5.84
C ARG A 179 -10.03 5.51 5.56
N PHE A 180 -10.79 5.21 6.60
CA PHE A 180 -12.22 4.96 6.45
C PHE A 180 -13.03 6.24 6.58
N ASP A 181 -13.95 6.40 5.65
CA ASP A 181 -15.07 7.31 5.77
C ASP A 181 -16.32 6.47 5.92
N PHE A 182 -17.02 6.66 7.05
CA PHE A 182 -18.31 6.01 7.28
C PHE A 182 -19.42 7.03 7.04
N PRO A 183 -20.01 7.07 5.83
CA PRO A 183 -21.15 7.92 5.60
C PRO A 183 -22.27 7.46 6.52
N ALA A 184 -22.94 8.40 7.19
CA ALA A 184 -24.12 8.12 8.01
C ALA A 184 -25.31 7.77 7.10
N THR A 185 -25.24 6.62 6.44
CA THR A 185 -26.26 6.07 5.55
C THR A 185 -26.80 4.78 6.15
N ASP A 186 -28.05 4.45 5.81
CA ASP A 186 -28.70 3.22 6.26
C ASP A 186 -28.08 1.93 5.68
N SER A 187 -27.16 2.05 4.72
CA SER A 187 -26.37 0.93 4.18
C SER A 187 -25.04 0.75 4.92
N LEU A 188 -24.72 -0.50 5.27
CA LEU A 188 -23.41 -0.94 5.79
C LEU A 188 -22.36 -1.01 4.67
N CYS A 189 -22.15 0.09 3.96
CA CYS A 189 -21.08 0.21 2.98
C CYS A 189 -19.94 1.03 3.59
N ILE A 190 -18.82 0.37 3.85
CA ILE A 190 -17.59 0.99 4.32
C ILE A 190 -16.86 1.54 3.10
N VAL A 191 -16.52 2.82 3.11
CA VAL A 191 -15.67 3.40 2.07
C VAL A 191 -14.28 3.60 2.64
N GLY A 192 -13.28 2.97 2.02
CA GLY A 192 -11.88 3.06 2.40
C GLY A 192 -11.05 3.77 1.34
N GLU A 193 -10.37 4.86 1.71
CA GLU A 193 -9.35 5.48 0.87
C GLU A 193 -8.00 4.80 1.11
N VAL A 194 -7.50 4.10 0.09
CA VAL A 194 -6.20 3.43 0.15
C VAL A 194 -5.08 4.44 -0.06
N MET A 195 -4.14 4.48 0.89
CA MET A 195 -2.98 5.36 0.85
C MET A 195 -1.92 4.81 -0.11
N TRP A 196 -1.42 5.69 -0.98
CA TRP A 196 -0.37 5.36 -1.94
C TRP A 196 1.00 5.53 -1.31
N GLN A 197 1.91 4.65 -1.70
CA GLN A 197 3.31 4.63 -1.34
C GLN A 197 4.16 4.95 -2.57
N PRO A 198 5.19 5.81 -2.43
CA PRO A 198 6.16 5.95 -3.51
C PRO A 198 6.93 4.63 -3.70
N PRO A 199 7.48 4.38 -4.90
CA PRO A 199 8.41 3.28 -5.09
C PRO A 199 9.56 3.40 -4.07
N PRO A 200 10.11 2.27 -3.61
CA PRO A 200 11.11 2.20 -2.54
C PRO A 200 12.50 2.65 -3.04
N VAL A 201 12.61 3.92 -3.41
CA VAL A 201 13.86 4.59 -3.77
C VAL A 201 14.47 5.22 -2.53
N TYR A 202 15.72 4.87 -2.27
CA TYR A 202 16.50 5.34 -1.14
C TYR A 202 17.62 6.25 -1.62
N PHE A 203 17.99 7.18 -0.75
CA PHE A 203 19.09 8.13 -0.96
C PHE A 203 20.14 7.85 0.11
N ASP A 204 21.16 7.08 -0.25
CA ASP A 204 22.19 6.63 0.68
C ASP A 204 23.13 7.80 1.02
N ASP A 205 23.39 7.99 2.32
CA ASP A 205 24.32 8.99 2.88
C ASP A 205 24.10 10.43 2.40
N ILE A 206 22.86 10.82 2.13
CA ILE A 206 22.56 12.17 1.65
C ILE A 206 22.73 13.20 2.78
N PRO A 207 23.63 14.19 2.64
CA PRO A 207 23.82 15.19 3.67
C PRO A 207 22.63 16.16 3.71
N SER A 208 22.13 16.47 4.90
CA SER A 208 21.13 17.53 5.09
C SER A 208 21.72 18.93 5.05
N ALA A 209 23.03 19.07 5.30
CA ALA A 209 23.74 20.34 5.26
C ALA A 209 25.17 20.18 4.74
N LEU A 210 25.66 21.17 3.99
CA LEU A 210 27.03 21.23 3.49
C LEU A 210 27.56 22.67 3.44
N HIS A 211 28.86 22.83 3.63
CA HIS A 211 29.52 24.12 3.44
C HIS A 211 29.52 24.56 1.97
N ALA A 212 29.40 25.87 1.75
CA ALA A 212 29.67 26.51 0.47
C ALA A 212 31.01 26.04 -0.14
N GLY A 213 30.96 25.57 -1.39
CA GLY A 213 32.09 24.99 -2.11
C GLY A 213 32.33 23.50 -1.89
N ALA A 214 31.62 22.85 -0.95
CA ALA A 214 31.69 21.40 -0.79
C ALA A 214 31.02 20.67 -1.96
N GLU A 215 31.40 19.42 -2.17
CA GLU A 215 30.75 18.55 -3.14
C GLU A 215 29.48 17.94 -2.54
N TYR A 216 28.36 18.12 -3.23
CA TYR A 216 27.10 17.45 -2.94
C TYR A 216 26.95 16.23 -3.84
N ARG A 217 26.58 15.08 -3.26
CA ARG A 217 26.35 13.82 -3.97
C ARG A 217 24.97 13.27 -3.64
N ILE A 218 24.31 12.73 -4.66
CA ILE A 218 23.04 12.03 -4.55
C ILE A 218 23.21 10.67 -5.20
N THR A 219 23.26 9.63 -4.37
CA THR A 219 23.26 8.24 -4.80
C THR A 219 21.85 7.70 -4.63
N CYS A 220 21.26 7.20 -5.71
CA CYS A 220 19.91 6.65 -5.69
C CYS A 220 19.97 5.12 -5.78
N SER A 221 19.27 4.43 -4.89
CA SER A 221 19.15 2.98 -4.93
C SER A 221 17.67 2.57 -4.90
N LEU A 222 17.29 1.61 -5.75
CA LEU A 222 15.96 1.00 -5.71
C LEU A 222 16.09 -0.29 -4.91
N ARG A 223 15.40 -0.41 -3.77
CA ARG A 223 15.30 -1.70 -3.09
C ARG A 223 14.12 -2.45 -3.68
N GLN A 224 14.39 -3.60 -4.27
CA GLN A 224 13.31 -4.45 -4.75
C GLN A 224 12.53 -5.03 -3.56
N LEU A 225 11.24 -5.18 -3.79
CA LEU A 225 10.36 -5.86 -2.86
C LEU A 225 10.54 -7.35 -3.10
N ASP A 226 11.39 -7.94 -2.28
CA ASP A 226 11.59 -9.38 -2.26
C ASP A 226 10.54 -9.99 -1.34
N PHE A 227 9.37 -10.22 -1.93
CA PHE A 227 8.44 -11.23 -1.42
C PHE A 227 8.92 -12.66 -1.78
N GLU A 228 10.01 -12.77 -2.54
CA GLU A 228 10.52 -13.99 -3.16
C GLU A 228 10.81 -15.12 -2.17
N ASP A 229 11.39 -14.78 -1.00
CA ASP A 229 11.86 -15.77 -0.02
C ASP A 229 10.75 -16.70 0.49
N ARG A 230 9.47 -16.30 0.36
CA ARG A 230 8.33 -17.09 0.83
C ARG A 230 7.59 -17.84 -0.27
N LEU A 231 7.50 -17.24 -1.46
CA LEU A 231 6.63 -17.75 -2.54
C LEU A 231 7.38 -18.62 -3.56
N GLY A 232 8.70 -18.46 -3.72
CA GLY A 232 9.47 -19.17 -4.74
C GLY A 232 9.04 -18.88 -6.18
N LEU A 233 8.32 -17.76 -6.39
CA LEU A 233 7.86 -17.31 -7.72
C LEU A 233 8.92 -16.39 -8.34
N PRO A 234 9.23 -16.53 -9.65
CA PRO A 234 10.29 -15.74 -10.27
C PRO A 234 9.86 -14.28 -10.48
N ASN A 235 10.77 -13.36 -10.18
CA ASN A 235 10.62 -11.95 -10.49
C ASN A 235 10.79 -11.66 -11.99
N PHE A 236 9.93 -10.80 -12.52
CA PHE A 236 10.10 -10.22 -13.84
C PHE A 236 11.14 -9.09 -13.84
N PRO A 237 11.80 -8.84 -14.99
CA PRO A 237 12.79 -7.80 -15.09
C PRO A 237 12.21 -6.42 -14.76
N ILE A 238 12.97 -5.66 -13.97
CA ILE A 238 12.70 -4.27 -13.65
C ILE A 238 13.89 -3.45 -14.09
N THR A 239 13.65 -2.33 -14.77
CA THR A 239 14.65 -1.29 -15.00
C THR A 239 14.25 -0.01 -14.29
N TYR A 240 15.23 0.83 -14.01
CA TYR A 240 15.01 2.12 -13.38
C TYR A 240 15.89 3.18 -14.02
N ILE A 241 15.36 4.40 -14.08
CA ILE A 241 16.05 5.58 -14.57
C ILE A 241 15.85 6.68 -13.55
N TYR A 242 16.96 7.25 -13.09
CA TYR A 242 16.95 8.45 -12.26
C TYR A 242 17.27 9.67 -13.12
N SER A 243 16.58 10.76 -12.84
CA SER A 243 16.88 12.07 -13.42
C SER A 243 16.76 13.11 -12.33
N VAL A 244 17.54 14.19 -12.45
CA VAL A 244 17.52 15.27 -11.48
C VAL A 244 17.21 16.56 -12.20
N SER A 245 16.17 17.25 -11.74
CA SER A 245 15.99 18.67 -12.07
C SER A 245 16.63 19.47 -10.95
N ALA A 246 17.86 19.89 -11.20
CA ALA A 246 18.61 20.75 -10.31
C ALA A 246 17.92 22.11 -10.17
N SER A 247 18.03 22.74 -8.99
CA SER A 247 17.78 24.18 -8.91
C SER A 247 18.77 24.92 -9.79
N GLU A 248 18.39 26.10 -10.28
CA GLU A 248 19.26 27.00 -11.04
C GLU A 248 20.63 27.24 -10.37
N TYR A 249 20.72 27.07 -9.05
CA TYR A 249 21.87 27.41 -8.23
C TYR A 249 22.78 26.24 -7.85
N LEU A 250 22.41 25.00 -8.17
CA LEU A 250 23.23 23.81 -7.88
C LEU A 250 23.14 22.84 -9.05
N PRO A 251 23.87 23.10 -10.15
CA PRO A 251 23.86 22.20 -11.29
C PRO A 251 24.45 20.85 -10.88
N LEU A 252 23.67 19.79 -11.11
CA LEU A 252 24.06 18.41 -10.83
C LEU A 252 24.30 17.67 -12.14
N ALA A 253 25.41 16.94 -12.21
CA ALA A 253 25.77 16.10 -13.34
C ALA A 253 25.86 14.65 -12.90
N TRP A 254 25.51 13.72 -13.80
CA TRP A 254 25.71 12.29 -13.58
C TRP A 254 27.20 11.95 -13.66
N ASP A 255 27.71 11.28 -12.63
CA ASP A 255 29.06 10.72 -12.57
C ASP A 255 28.93 9.19 -12.73
N ALA A 256 29.27 8.70 -13.93
CA ALA A 256 29.12 7.29 -14.28
C ALA A 256 30.07 6.37 -13.50
N ASP A 257 31.27 6.86 -13.15
CA ASP A 257 32.27 6.09 -12.41
C ASP A 257 31.84 5.87 -10.97
N LYS A 258 31.11 6.84 -10.39
CA LYS A 258 30.59 6.77 -9.02
C LYS A 258 29.14 6.31 -8.93
N GLY A 259 28.41 6.26 -10.04
CA GLY A 259 26.99 5.93 -10.06
C GLY A 259 26.12 6.93 -9.28
N CYS A 260 26.44 8.22 -9.31
CA CYS A 260 25.74 9.24 -8.53
C CYS A 260 25.57 10.57 -9.30
N PHE A 261 24.63 11.41 -8.87
CA PHE A 261 24.60 12.82 -9.28
C PHE A 261 25.49 13.64 -8.36
N ARG A 262 26.32 14.52 -8.92
CA ARG A 262 27.23 15.38 -8.15
C ARG A 262 27.24 16.82 -8.63
N GLY A 263 27.54 17.74 -7.73
CA GLY A 263 27.72 19.17 -8.01
C GLY A 263 28.44 19.87 -6.87
N ILE A 264 28.83 21.12 -7.09
CA ILE A 264 29.51 21.94 -6.08
C ILE A 264 28.52 22.93 -5.49
N VAL A 265 28.40 22.93 -4.16
CA VAL A 265 27.52 23.85 -3.42
C VAL A 265 27.92 25.30 -3.71
N PRO A 266 26.99 26.18 -4.12
CA PRO A 266 27.31 27.55 -4.51
C PRO A 266 27.90 28.34 -3.33
N THR A 267 28.89 29.18 -3.60
CA THR A 267 29.61 29.94 -2.55
C THR A 267 28.90 31.22 -2.10
N SER A 268 27.92 31.69 -2.87
CA SER A 268 27.28 33.00 -2.68
C SER A 268 25.87 32.92 -2.10
N ARG A 269 25.51 31.82 -1.42
CA ARG A 269 24.13 31.56 -1.02
C ARG A 269 24.03 31.01 0.40
N ASP A 270 23.20 31.66 1.21
CA ASP A 270 22.85 31.24 2.58
C ASP A 270 21.44 30.63 2.66
N LEU A 271 20.85 30.27 1.51
CA LEU A 271 19.50 29.71 1.43
C LEU A 271 19.54 28.21 1.10
N PRO A 272 18.61 27.41 1.67
CA PRO A 272 18.48 26.01 1.33
C PRO A 272 18.29 25.80 -0.17
N VAL A 273 18.95 24.78 -0.69
CA VAL A 273 18.86 24.36 -2.08
C VAL A 273 17.91 23.18 -2.18
N LYS A 274 16.87 23.32 -3.02
CA LYS A 274 15.94 22.24 -3.32
C LYS A 274 16.37 21.52 -4.60
N THR A 275 16.45 20.20 -4.55
CA THR A 275 16.73 19.35 -5.70
C THR A 275 15.58 18.38 -5.88
N THR A 276 15.02 18.30 -7.08
CA THR A 276 13.99 17.29 -7.35
C THR A 276 14.61 16.12 -8.11
N VAL A 277 14.54 14.93 -7.51
CA VAL A 277 14.91 13.67 -8.16
C VAL A 277 13.65 13.01 -8.69
N THR A 278 13.64 12.64 -9.96
CA THR A 278 12.59 11.83 -10.56
C THR A 278 13.12 10.43 -10.80
N ALA A 279 12.44 9.44 -10.23
CA ALA A 279 12.69 8.02 -10.49
C ALA A 279 11.59 7.48 -11.41
N SER A 280 11.96 6.87 -12.54
CA SER A 280 11.07 6.06 -13.37
C SER A 280 11.45 4.59 -13.21
N VAL A 281 10.52 3.77 -12.76
CA VAL A 281 10.68 2.32 -12.56
C VAL A 281 9.78 1.61 -13.57
N THR A 282 10.38 0.78 -14.43
CA THR A 282 9.67 0.04 -15.47
C THR A 282 9.75 -1.45 -15.22
N SER A 283 8.59 -2.09 -15.01
CA SER A 283 8.46 -3.54 -14.92
C SER A 283 8.04 -4.12 -16.28
N PHE A 284 8.71 -5.18 -16.73
CA PHE A 284 8.47 -5.81 -18.03
C PHE A 284 7.70 -7.12 -17.88
N PHE A 285 6.61 -7.26 -18.64
CA PHE A 285 5.78 -8.44 -18.69
C PHE A 285 5.87 -9.08 -20.09
N PRO A 286 5.55 -10.38 -20.21
CA PRO A 286 5.42 -11.05 -21.51
C PRO A 286 4.53 -10.28 -22.48
N GLY A 287 4.76 -10.47 -23.79
CA GLY A 287 3.99 -9.80 -24.84
C GLY A 287 4.28 -8.31 -24.98
N ASN A 288 5.49 -7.86 -24.60
CA ASN A 288 5.92 -6.45 -24.63
C ASN A 288 5.05 -5.51 -23.79
N VAL A 289 4.41 -6.05 -22.75
CA VAL A 289 3.65 -5.25 -21.79
C VAL A 289 4.61 -4.65 -20.78
N ARG A 290 4.44 -3.37 -20.46
CA ARG A 290 5.26 -2.68 -19.45
C ARG A 290 4.39 -1.85 -18.51
N PHE A 291 4.79 -1.82 -17.25
CA PHE A 291 4.22 -0.95 -16.23
C PHE A 291 5.29 0.05 -15.81
N GLU A 292 5.02 1.34 -15.97
CA GLU A 292 5.94 2.42 -15.61
C GLU A 292 5.38 3.20 -14.41
N ALA A 293 6.11 3.21 -13.30
CA ALA A 293 5.84 4.05 -12.14
C ALA A 293 6.84 5.21 -12.12
N ILE A 294 6.34 6.44 -11.95
CA ILE A 294 7.18 7.64 -11.89
C ILE A 294 6.94 8.33 -10.55
N ALA A 295 8.01 8.55 -9.79
CA ALA A 295 7.99 9.25 -8.52
C ALA A 295 8.94 10.43 -8.51
N ARG A 296 8.60 11.45 -7.73
CA ARG A 296 9.40 12.67 -7.57
C ARG A 296 9.68 12.89 -6.10
N TYR A 297 10.95 13.08 -5.76
CA TYR A 297 11.45 13.31 -4.42
C TYR A 297 12.06 14.70 -4.36
N VAL A 298 11.67 15.49 -3.37
CA VAL A 298 12.24 16.83 -3.14
C VAL A 298 13.24 16.72 -2.00
N LEU A 299 14.51 16.88 -2.34
CA LEU A 299 15.63 16.86 -1.42
C LEU A 299 16.00 18.31 -1.07
N VAL A 300 16.15 18.59 0.22
CA VAL A 300 16.50 19.93 0.71
C VAL A 300 17.87 19.86 1.35
N LEU A 301 18.80 20.69 0.87
CA LEU A 301 20.15 20.82 1.38
C LEU A 301 20.34 22.22 1.97
N ASP A 302 20.69 22.28 3.25
CA ASP A 302 21.07 23.53 3.90
C ASP A 302 22.52 23.90 3.53
N VAL A 303 22.72 25.16 3.14
CA VAL A 303 24.03 25.66 2.75
C VAL A 303 24.64 26.42 3.92
N LEU A 304 25.73 25.88 4.47
CA LEU A 304 26.51 26.52 5.52
C LEU A 304 27.52 27.50 4.91
N PRO A 305 27.86 28.60 5.61
CA PRO A 305 28.93 29.49 5.18
C PRO A 305 30.23 28.73 4.93
N LYS A 306 31.08 29.26 4.03
CA LYS A 306 32.39 28.64 3.74
C LYS A 306 33.19 28.49 5.03
N ALA A 307 33.69 27.29 5.31
CA ALA A 307 34.51 27.03 6.48
C ALA A 307 35.70 28.02 6.51
N SER A 308 35.85 28.76 7.61
CA SER A 308 36.97 29.67 7.78
C SER A 308 38.27 28.84 7.87
N PRO A 309 39.32 29.19 7.12
CA PRO A 309 40.58 28.45 7.11
C PRO A 309 41.40 28.57 8.42
N HIS A 310 40.79 29.01 9.53
CA HIS A 310 41.47 29.42 10.76
C HIS A 310 40.78 28.90 12.03
N SER A 311 40.56 27.59 12.10
CA SER A 311 40.21 26.93 13.36
C SER A 311 40.86 25.54 13.38
N ASP A 312 42.19 25.54 13.37
CA ASP A 312 43.05 24.49 13.93
C ASP A 312 43.84 25.12 15.10
#